data_AF-A0A1F8LQG3-F1
#
_entry.id   AF-A0A1F8LQG3-F1
#
_cell.length_a   1.000
_cell.length_b   1.000
_cell.length_c   1.000
_cell.angle_alpha   90.00
_cell.angle_beta   90.00
_cell.angle_gamma   90.00
#
_symmetry.space_group_name_H-M   'P 1'
#
loop_
_entity.id
_entity.type
_entity.pdbx_description
1 polymer ?
#
loop_
_entity_poly.entity_id
_entity_poly.type
_entity_poly.pdbx_seq_one_letter_code
_entity_poly.pdbx_strand_id
1 'polypeptide(L)'
;MLGLLELMAAQNASSEAMFEAAKYVTAFWYPQQMLEVATVFKATQNVDYAGADAREVLSNQYSSGSGYQAVHQWLSQNGLLEKAPNSSGSCGVQ
;
A
#
# COMPACT_ATOMS: atom_id res chain seq x y z
N MET A 1 -11.12 -6.25 -1.96
CA MET A 1 -10.31 -6.07 -3.19
C MET A 1 -10.95 -6.74 -4.40
N LEU A 2 -11.21 -8.06 -4.35
CA LEU A 2 -11.66 -8.84 -5.52
C LEU A 2 -12.92 -8.26 -6.20
N GLY A 3 -13.97 -7.94 -5.44
CA GLY A 3 -15.21 -7.39 -6.02
C GLY A 3 -15.03 -6.04 -6.75
N LEU A 4 -14.06 -5.21 -6.35
CA LEU A 4 -13.73 -3.99 -7.10
C LEU A 4 -13.07 -4.32 -8.44
N LEU A 5 -12.11 -5.24 -8.42
CA LEU A 5 -11.41 -5.67 -9.63
C LEU A 5 -12.34 -6.37 -10.62
N GLU A 6 -13.27 -7.19 -10.12
CA GLU A 6 -14.32 -7.82 -10.93
C GLU A 6 -15.25 -6.79 -11.57
N LEU A 7 -15.64 -5.74 -10.83
CA LEU A 7 -16.44 -4.64 -11.37
C LEU A 7 -15.68 -3.83 -12.43
N MET A 8 -14.38 -3.61 -12.24
CA MET A 8 -13.53 -2.95 -13.23
C MET A 8 -13.35 -3.81 -14.49
N ALA A 9 -13.14 -5.11 -14.31
CA ALA A 9 -13.05 -6.06 -15.42
C ALA A 9 -14.36 -6.13 -16.21
N ALA A 10 -15.52 -6.10 -15.54
CA ALA A 10 -16.83 -6.04 -16.18
C ALA A 10 -17.02 -4.76 -17.03
N GLN A 11 -16.29 -3.69 -16.71
CA GLN A 11 -16.27 -2.43 -17.46
C GLN A 11 -15.15 -2.36 -18.51
N ASN A 12 -14.50 -3.49 -18.83
CA ASN A 12 -13.36 -3.57 -19.75
C ASN A 12 -12.16 -2.68 -19.34
N ALA A 13 -11.93 -2.47 -18.04
CA ALA A 13 -10.73 -1.78 -17.57
C ALA A 13 -9.47 -2.60 -17.90
N SER A 14 -8.37 -1.92 -18.25
CA SER A 14 -7.09 -2.58 -18.46
C SER A 14 -6.49 -3.08 -17.14
N SER A 15 -5.61 -4.08 -17.22
CA SER A 15 -4.88 -4.60 -16.07
C SER A 15 -4.12 -3.51 -15.33
N GLU A 16 -3.52 -2.57 -16.06
CA GLU A 16 -2.78 -1.43 -15.51
C GLU A 16 -3.70 -0.53 -14.67
N ALA A 17 -4.88 -0.20 -15.20
CA ALA A 17 -5.87 0.60 -14.47
C ALA A 17 -6.38 -0.13 -13.21
N MET A 18 -6.56 -1.45 -13.30
CA MET A 18 -6.95 -2.30 -12.17
C MET A 18 -5.89 -2.32 -11.07
N PHE A 19 -4.60 -2.45 -11.43
CA PHE A 19 -3.50 -2.39 -10.46
C PHE A 19 -3.36 -1.00 -9.83
N GLU A 20 -3.49 0.07 -10.61
CA GLU A 20 -3.46 1.43 -10.07
C GLU A 20 -4.60 1.69 -9.09
N ALA A 21 -5.84 1.32 -9.45
CA ALA A 21 -6.97 1.43 -8.54
C ALA A 21 -6.75 0.61 -7.26
N ALA A 22 -6.27 -0.62 -7.40
CA ALA A 22 -5.88 -1.46 -6.28
C ALA A 22 -4.84 -0.81 -5.36
N LYS A 23 -3.80 -0.17 -5.92
CA LYS A 23 -2.75 0.52 -5.16
C LYS A 23 -3.35 1.54 -4.19
N TYR A 24 -4.17 2.43 -4.72
CA TYR A 24 -4.80 3.48 -3.91
C TYR A 24 -5.85 2.95 -2.93
N VAL A 25 -6.61 1.92 -3.30
CA VAL A 25 -7.62 1.32 -2.42
C VAL A 25 -6.95 0.59 -1.25
N THR A 26 -5.83 -0.11 -1.48
CA THR A 26 -5.03 -0.71 -0.41
C THR A 26 -4.49 0.37 0.52
N ALA A 27 -4.00 1.51 0.00
CA ALA A 27 -3.56 2.64 0.83
C ALA A 27 -4.68 3.25 1.66
N PHE A 28 -5.90 3.28 1.12
CA PHE A 28 -7.06 3.74 1.88
C PHE A 28 -7.43 2.77 3.02
N TRP A 29 -7.42 1.45 2.77
CA TRP A 29 -7.76 0.45 3.78
C TRP A 29 -6.66 0.21 4.83
N TYR A 30 -5.39 0.35 4.44
CA TYR A 30 -4.22 0.06 5.28
C TYR A 30 -3.22 1.22 5.27
N PRO A 31 -3.60 2.41 5.79
CA PRO A 31 -2.82 3.63 5.65
C PRO A 31 -1.43 3.55 6.29
N GLN A 32 -1.31 2.91 7.47
CA GLN A 32 -0.01 2.74 8.14
C GLN A 32 0.94 1.86 7.32
N GLN A 33 0.45 0.71 6.86
CA GLN A 33 1.26 -0.25 6.10
C GLN A 33 1.73 0.36 4.78
N MET A 34 0.84 1.09 4.11
CA MET A 34 1.16 1.74 2.83
C MET A 34 2.04 2.97 2.98
N LEU A 35 1.97 3.69 4.11
CA LEU A 35 2.97 4.72 4.42
C LEU A 35 4.34 4.08 4.56
N GLU A 36 4.47 3.01 5.32
CA GLU A 36 5.75 2.31 5.51
C GLU A 36 6.32 1.83 4.16
N VAL A 37 5.48 1.25 3.29
CA VAL A 37 5.89 0.90 1.92
C VAL A 37 6.33 2.14 1.16
N ALA A 38 5.58 3.25 1.19
CA ALA A 38 5.96 4.50 0.53
C ALA A 38 7.32 5.04 1.02
N THR A 39 7.57 4.98 2.34
CA THR A 39 8.84 5.39 2.94
C THR A 39 9.99 4.52 2.45
N VAL A 40 9.79 3.20 2.31
CA VAL A 40 10.80 2.30 1.72
C VAL A 40 11.08 2.64 0.27
N PHE A 41 10.05 2.82 -0.56
CA PHE A 41 10.24 3.18 -1.98
C PHE A 41 10.98 4.52 -2.12
N LYS A 42 10.64 5.50 -1.28
CA LYS A 42 11.33 6.79 -1.27
C LYS A 42 12.78 6.66 -0.81
N ALA A 43 13.05 5.89 0.23
CA ALA A 43 14.41 5.73 0.77
C ALA A 43 15.33 4.88 -0.13
N THR A 44 14.79 3.89 -0.84
CA THR A 44 15.59 2.93 -1.64
C THR A 44 15.65 3.27 -3.12
N GLN A 45 14.55 3.77 -3.70
CA GLN A 45 14.44 4.04 -5.13
C GLN A 45 14.31 5.53 -5.45
N ASN A 46 14.17 6.40 -4.44
CA ASN A 46 13.88 7.83 -4.61
C ASN A 46 12.64 8.09 -5.48
N VAL A 47 11.65 7.20 -5.37
CA VAL A 47 10.36 7.28 -6.08
C VAL A 47 9.26 7.58 -5.07
N ASP A 48 8.45 8.60 -5.36
CA ASP A 48 7.26 8.90 -4.58
C ASP A 48 6.17 7.85 -4.85
N TYR A 49 5.34 7.56 -3.85
CA TYR A 49 4.27 6.56 -3.93
C TYR A 49 3.35 6.72 -5.17
N ALA A 50 3.08 7.96 -5.59
CA ALA A 50 2.28 8.24 -6.78
C ALA A 50 2.94 7.74 -8.07
N GLY A 51 4.28 7.80 -8.16
CA GLY A 51 5.06 7.32 -9.30
C GLY A 51 5.55 5.87 -9.14
N ALA A 52 5.33 5.24 -7.99
CA ALA A 52 5.70 3.85 -7.76
C ALA A 52 4.83 2.90 -8.61
N ASP A 53 5.48 1.89 -9.20
CA ASP A 53 4.80 0.87 -10.01
C ASP A 53 3.77 0.11 -9.16
N ALA A 54 2.51 0.12 -9.60
CA ALA A 54 1.43 -0.49 -8.83
C ALA A 54 1.59 -2.01 -8.66
N ARG A 55 2.20 -2.71 -9.62
CA ARG A 55 2.42 -4.17 -9.52
C ARG A 55 3.50 -4.47 -8.50
N GLU A 56 4.55 -3.66 -8.46
CA GLU A 56 5.60 -3.77 -7.45
C GLU A 56 5.04 -3.48 -6.05
N VAL A 57 4.32 -2.37 -5.88
CA VAL A 57 3.69 -2.03 -4.59
C VAL A 57 2.76 -3.13 -4.09
N LEU A 58 1.95 -3.72 -4.99
CA LEU A 58 0.98 -4.77 -4.66
C LEU A 58 1.57 -6.19 -4.67
N SER A 59 2.86 -6.34 -4.94
CA SER A 59 3.51 -7.65 -4.98
C SER A 59 3.66 -8.26 -3.58
N ASN A 60 3.92 -9.56 -3.53
CA ASN A 60 4.08 -10.28 -2.26
C ASN A 60 5.23 -9.76 -1.39
N GLN A 61 6.24 -9.12 -1.95
CA GLN A 61 7.36 -8.55 -1.19
C GLN A 61 6.92 -7.36 -0.32
N TYR A 62 5.91 -6.60 -0.74
CA TYR A 62 5.48 -5.38 -0.05
C TYR A 62 4.05 -5.48 0.51
N SER A 63 3.11 -6.05 -0.24
CA SER A 63 1.68 -6.11 0.12
C SER A 63 1.23 -7.48 0.66
N SER A 64 2.12 -8.24 1.30
CA SER A 64 1.78 -9.49 1.99
C SER A 64 2.03 -9.40 3.50
N GLY A 65 1.45 -10.31 4.28
CA GLY A 65 1.64 -10.34 5.74
C GLY A 65 3.12 -10.43 6.15
N SER A 66 3.91 -11.24 5.45
CA SER A 66 5.37 -11.32 5.68
C SER A 66 6.13 -10.13 5.09
N GLY A 67 5.68 -9.62 3.94
CA GLY A 67 6.26 -8.44 3.29
C GLY A 67 6.19 -7.19 4.17
N TYR A 68 5.01 -6.90 4.74
CA TYR A 68 4.83 -5.79 5.67
C TYR A 68 5.70 -5.94 6.92
N GLN A 69 5.83 -7.16 7.46
CA GLN A 69 6.71 -7.38 8.61
C GLN A 69 8.18 -7.11 8.27
N ALA A 70 8.63 -7.50 7.08
CA ALA A 70 9.97 -7.21 6.61
C ALA A 70 10.21 -5.71 6.40
N VAL A 71 9.26 -5.01 5.77
CA VAL A 71 9.28 -3.55 5.60
C VAL A 71 9.36 -2.85 6.96
N HIS A 72 8.51 -3.22 7.90
CA HIS A 72 8.47 -2.64 9.24
C HIS A 72 9.80 -2.83 9.98
N GLN A 73 10.38 -4.04 9.92
CA GLN A 73 11.69 -4.32 10.52
C GLN A 73 12.80 -3.50 9.87
N TRP A 74 12.80 -3.39 8.54
CA TRP A 74 13.79 -2.60 7.82
C TRP A 74 13.71 -1.12 8.20
N LEU A 75 12.50 -0.54 8.25
CA LEU A 75 12.30 0.84 8.68
C LEU A 75 12.73 1.07 10.13
N SER A 76 12.42 0.12 11.02
CA SER A 76 12.83 0.17 12.42
C SER A 76 14.35 0.20 12.57
N GLN A 77 15.06 -0.65 11.84
CA GLN A 77 16.52 -0.72 11.84
C GLN A 77 17.17 0.55 11.26
N ASN A 78 16.51 1.20 10.31
CA ASN A 78 17.01 2.43 9.68
C ASN A 78 16.52 3.72 10.37
N GLY A 79 15.71 3.61 11.43
CA GLY A 79 15.15 4.76 12.15
C GLY A 79 14.15 5.58 11.33
N LEU A 80 13.54 4.98 10.31
CA LEU A 80 12.62 5.61 9.36
C LEU A 80 11.14 5.26 9.62
N LEU A 81 10.80 4.78 10.82
CA LEU A 81 9.42 4.46 11.17
C LEU A 81 8.58 5.73 11.30
N GLU A 82 7.84 6.03 10.25
CA GLU A 82 6.86 7.10 10.22
C GLU A 82 5.50 6.61 10.72
N LYS A 83 4.80 7.46 11.48
CA LYS A 83 3.40 7.21 11.84
C LYS A 83 2.51 7.84 10.79
N ALA A 84 1.57 7.07 10.24
CA ALA A 84 0.55 7.61 9.36
C ALA A 84 -0.24 8.69 10.10
N PRO A 85 -0.72 9.73 9.39
CA PRO A 85 -1.63 10.69 9.99
C PRO A 85 -2.77 9.91 10.62
N ASN A 86 -3.06 10.21 11.89
CA ASN A 86 -4.04 9.51 12.70
C ASN A 86 -5.42 9.53 12.02
N SER A 87 -5.70 8.54 11.18
CA SER A 87 -7.07 8.20 10.82
C SER A 87 -7.64 7.49 12.04
N SER A 88 -8.18 8.31 12.95
CA SER A 88 -8.99 7.89 14.09
C SER A 88 -10.28 7.24 13.58
N GLY A 89 -10.16 6.08 12.94
CA GLY A 89 -11.24 5.13 12.72
C GLY A 89 -11.47 4.34 14.01
N SER A 90 -11.81 5.05 15.08
CA SER A 90 -12.52 4.46 16.21
C SER A 90 -13.88 4.04 15.67
N CYS A 91 -13.97 2.81 15.14
CA CYS A 91 -15.24 2.11 15.09
C CYS A 91 -15.71 1.98 16.53
N GLY A 92 -16.50 2.96 16.96
CA GLY A 92 -17.17 2.96 18.24
C GLY A 92 -18.02 1.70 18.35
N VAL A 93 -17.70 0.89 19.35
CA VAL A 93 -18.66 0.24 20.22
C VAL A 93 -18.06 0.29 21.62
N GLN A 94 -18.60 1.19 22.43
CA GLN A 94 -18.47 1.18 23.88
C GLN A 94 -19.82 0.73 24.44
#